data_AF-A0AAW6KL02-F1
#
_entry.id   AF-A0AAW6KL02-F1
#
_cell.length_a   1.000
_cell.length_b   1.000
_cell.length_c   1.000
_cell.angle_alpha   90.00
_cell.angle_beta   90.00
_cell.angle_gamma   90.00
#
_symmetry.space_group_name_H-M   'P 1'
#
loop_
_entity.id
_entity.type
_entity.pdbx_description
1 polymer ?
#
loop_
_entity_poly.entity_id
_entity_poly.type
_entity_poly.pdbx_seq_one_letter_code
_entity_poly.pdbx_strand_id
1 'polypeptide(L)'
;WSREQSDEVYQAILEQLQHAPILEGKYTSANGRVKKYKTNSIIQPLSREARKLGDGKNPSLGIVDEYHAHETSEIYDVLDSGMVARRSPLMAIITTAGFNMERPCFKEYQYTSKILDPDADTENDDYFVMICELDPDDDIKDESNWIKANPIVATYPEGMESLRSALKVALEVPEKMRSFLTKNMNRWVDQKDNGYMKMSKWRACNGEIPDLENMAVYLGLDLSMTTDLTSVGWIGVLDGIYYVGQHSFMPEGRAKEKMATDKVPYDLWKEMGYIT
;
A
#
# COMPACT_ATOMS: atom_id res chain seq x y z
N TRP A 1 -10.73 5.74 -7.52
CA TRP A 1 -11.26 6.95 -6.88
C TRP A 1 -12.32 7.62 -7.74
N SER A 2 -13.54 7.77 -7.19
CA SER A 2 -14.62 8.56 -7.78
C SER A 2 -14.90 9.81 -6.95
N ARG A 3 -15.61 10.78 -7.54
CA ARG A 3 -16.08 11.96 -6.80
C ARG A 3 -17.01 11.57 -5.64
N GLU A 4 -17.83 10.54 -5.85
CA GLU A 4 -18.75 10.01 -4.83
C GLU A 4 -17.99 9.59 -3.56
N GLN A 5 -16.85 8.90 -3.70
CA GLN A 5 -16.02 8.49 -2.56
C GLN A 5 -15.47 9.70 -1.77
N SER A 6 -15.07 10.78 -2.45
CA SER A 6 -14.67 12.00 -1.75
C SER A 6 -15.83 12.76 -1.11
N ASP A 7 -17.03 12.65 -1.69
CA ASP A 7 -18.23 13.27 -1.12
C ASP A 7 -18.64 12.56 0.18
N GLU A 8 -18.45 11.25 0.31
CA GLU A 8 -18.72 10.50 1.56
C GLU A 8 -17.92 11.05 2.76
N VAL A 9 -16.60 11.20 2.60
CA VAL A 9 -15.74 11.80 3.64
C VAL A 9 -16.19 13.23 3.97
N TYR A 10 -16.55 14.01 2.96
CA TYR A 10 -17.03 15.37 3.14
C TYR A 10 -18.36 15.42 3.92
N GLN A 11 -19.30 14.52 3.65
CA GLN A 11 -20.56 14.43 4.40
C GLN A 11 -20.32 14.03 5.86
N ALA A 12 -19.47 13.04 6.11
CA ALA A 12 -19.12 12.62 7.47
C ALA A 12 -18.51 13.80 8.27
N ILE A 13 -17.63 14.59 7.66
CA ILE A 13 -17.10 15.81 8.28
C ILE A 13 -18.24 16.81 8.56
N LEU A 14 -19.13 17.03 7.60
CA LEU A 14 -20.23 17.98 7.76
C LEU A 14 -21.17 17.60 8.92
N GLU A 15 -21.49 16.31 9.05
CA GLU A 15 -22.28 15.78 10.16
C GLU A 15 -21.59 16.03 11.50
N GLN A 16 -20.29 15.74 11.61
CA GLN A 16 -19.53 16.02 12.83
C GLN A 16 -19.51 17.52 13.18
N LEU A 17 -19.39 18.39 12.18
CA LEU A 17 -19.42 19.84 12.38
C LEU A 17 -20.79 20.33 12.90
N GLN A 18 -21.88 19.75 12.40
CA GLN A 18 -23.25 20.08 12.83
C GLN A 18 -23.52 19.66 14.27
N HIS A 19 -22.91 18.56 14.72
CA HIS A 19 -23.03 18.06 16.09
C HIS A 19 -22.02 18.66 17.09
N ALA A 20 -21.18 19.61 16.67
CA ALA A 20 -20.21 20.26 17.52
C ALA A 20 -20.71 21.64 18.02
N PRO A 21 -21.18 21.77 19.28
CA PRO A 21 -21.75 23.03 19.78
C PRO A 21 -20.75 24.20 19.71
N ILE A 22 -19.46 23.91 19.85
CA ILE A 22 -18.40 24.91 19.75
C ILE A 22 -18.27 25.52 18.35
N LEU A 23 -18.84 24.92 17.30
CA LEU A 23 -18.77 25.39 15.92
C LEU A 23 -20.07 26.02 15.43
N GLU A 24 -21.11 26.05 16.26
CA GLU A 24 -22.41 26.63 15.92
C GLU A 24 -22.28 28.10 15.50
N GLY A 25 -22.85 28.44 14.35
CA GLY A 25 -22.80 29.79 13.78
C GLY A 25 -21.41 30.24 13.31
N LYS A 26 -20.38 29.37 13.29
CA LYS A 26 -19.00 29.75 12.93
C LYS A 26 -18.60 29.41 11.49
N TYR A 27 -19.45 28.72 10.75
CA TYR A 27 -19.19 28.32 9.37
C TYR A 27 -20.45 28.40 8.49
N THR A 28 -20.25 28.31 7.19
CA THR A 28 -21.30 28.06 6.19
C THR A 28 -20.94 26.82 5.38
N SER A 29 -21.95 26.07 4.93
CA SER A 29 -21.80 24.95 4.00
C SER A 29 -22.66 25.23 2.76
N ALA A 30 -22.01 25.41 1.61
CA ALA A 30 -22.70 25.65 0.34
C ALA A 30 -21.85 25.15 -0.83
N ASN A 31 -22.50 24.66 -1.89
CA ASN A 31 -21.85 24.22 -3.13
C ASN A 31 -20.70 23.21 -2.93
N GLY A 32 -20.88 22.24 -2.03
CA GLY A 32 -19.85 21.23 -1.73
C GLY A 32 -18.61 21.79 -1.03
N ARG A 33 -18.74 22.90 -0.30
CA ARG A 33 -17.66 23.51 0.48
C ARG A 33 -18.15 23.93 1.84
N VAL A 34 -17.34 23.66 2.86
CA VAL A 34 -17.47 24.29 4.19
C VAL A 34 -16.49 25.44 4.26
N LYS A 35 -16.96 26.62 4.67
CA LYS A 35 -16.12 27.80 4.89
C LYS A 35 -16.31 28.34 6.30
N LYS A 36 -15.21 28.48 7.04
CA LYS A 36 -15.19 29.11 8.38
C LYS A 36 -15.12 30.63 8.25
N TYR A 37 -16.00 31.37 8.94
CA TYR A 37 -16.13 32.82 8.75
C TYR A 37 -14.87 33.60 9.14
N LYS A 38 -14.33 33.33 10.34
CA LYS A 38 -13.22 34.13 10.90
C LYS A 38 -11.90 33.98 10.16
N THR A 39 -11.60 32.77 9.69
CA THR A 39 -10.29 32.42 9.10
C THR A 39 -10.33 32.25 7.60
N ASN A 40 -11.52 32.25 6.99
CA ASN A 40 -11.74 31.87 5.59
C ASN A 40 -11.18 30.48 5.23
N SER A 41 -10.95 29.61 6.21
CA SER A 41 -10.54 28.22 5.97
C SER A 41 -11.63 27.46 5.23
N ILE A 42 -11.23 26.59 4.30
CA ILE A 42 -12.14 25.85 3.42
C ILE A 42 -11.88 24.35 3.56
N ILE A 43 -12.96 23.58 3.63
CA ILE A 43 -12.96 22.12 3.43
C ILE A 43 -13.78 21.85 2.17
N GLN A 44 -13.26 21.00 1.29
CA GLN A 44 -13.93 20.62 0.05
C GLN A 44 -13.50 19.21 -0.37
N PRO A 45 -14.39 18.41 -0.98
CA PRO A 45 -14.00 17.19 -1.63
C PRO A 45 -13.12 17.51 -2.84
N LEU A 46 -12.18 16.62 -3.15
CA LEU A 46 -11.50 16.64 -4.43
C LEU A 46 -12.36 15.86 -5.44
N SER A 47 -12.33 16.26 -6.70
CA SER A 47 -12.97 15.52 -7.80
C SER A 47 -11.97 15.32 -8.93
N ARG A 48 -12.22 14.37 -9.85
CA ARG A 48 -11.38 14.19 -11.03
C ARG A 48 -11.30 15.46 -11.89
N GLU A 49 -12.23 16.41 -11.77
CA GLU A 49 -12.12 17.71 -12.43
C GLU A 49 -11.16 18.67 -11.71
N ALA A 50 -10.96 18.52 -10.40
CA ALA A 50 -9.94 19.25 -9.65
C ALA A 50 -8.52 18.92 -10.15
N ARG A 51 -8.33 17.78 -10.85
CA ARG A 51 -7.13 17.45 -11.64
C ARG A 51 -6.74 18.53 -12.63
N LYS A 52 -7.71 19.24 -13.22
CA LYS A 52 -7.47 20.32 -14.19
C LYS A 52 -7.15 21.67 -13.54
N LEU A 53 -7.35 21.81 -12.23
CA LEU A 53 -7.15 23.06 -11.49
C LEU A 53 -5.72 23.23 -10.94
N GLY A 54 -4.84 22.27 -11.18
CA GLY A 54 -3.40 22.34 -10.86
C GLY A 54 -3.08 22.28 -9.36
N ASP A 55 -1.78 22.23 -9.06
CA ASP A 55 -1.15 22.18 -7.74
C ASP A 55 -1.48 23.39 -6.82
N GLY A 56 -2.40 24.26 -7.22
CA GLY A 56 -2.68 25.56 -6.61
C GLY A 56 -3.58 25.55 -5.37
N LYS A 57 -4.00 24.38 -4.85
CA LYS A 57 -4.89 24.35 -3.68
C LYS A 57 -4.18 24.54 -2.35
N ASN A 58 -2.86 24.36 -2.29
CA ASN A 58 -2.05 24.50 -1.08
C ASN A 58 -2.77 23.94 0.18
N PRO A 59 -3.12 22.64 0.22
CA PRO A 59 -3.88 22.09 1.33
C PRO A 59 -3.05 22.09 2.62
N SER A 60 -3.67 22.41 3.75
CA SER A 60 -3.06 22.20 5.08
C SER A 60 -3.32 20.80 5.63
N LEU A 61 -4.38 20.14 5.13
CA LEU A 61 -4.77 18.78 5.47
C LEU A 61 -5.23 18.09 4.18
N GLY A 62 -4.64 16.95 3.87
CA GLY A 62 -5.07 16.04 2.80
C GLY A 62 -5.57 14.75 3.43
N ILE A 63 -6.72 14.26 2.98
CA ILE A 63 -7.29 13.00 3.45
C ILE A 63 -7.41 12.08 2.24
N VAL A 64 -6.68 10.97 2.28
CA VAL A 64 -6.72 9.91 1.28
C VAL A 64 -7.42 8.72 1.92
N ASP A 65 -8.74 8.64 1.69
CA ASP A 65 -9.55 7.56 2.20
C ASP A 65 -9.64 6.39 1.20
N GLU A 66 -9.87 5.19 1.74
CA GLU A 66 -9.94 3.92 1.03
C GLU A 66 -8.78 3.69 0.04
N TYR A 67 -7.56 4.00 0.46
CA TYR A 67 -6.39 4.00 -0.43
C TYR A 67 -6.15 2.66 -1.16
N HIS A 68 -6.52 1.53 -0.54
CA HIS A 68 -6.47 0.20 -1.15
C HIS A 68 -7.25 0.08 -2.47
N ALA A 69 -8.29 0.91 -2.65
CA ALA A 69 -9.12 0.96 -3.86
C ALA A 69 -8.57 1.92 -4.93
N HIS A 70 -7.48 2.64 -4.66
CA HIS A 70 -6.89 3.58 -5.62
C HIS A 70 -6.04 2.83 -6.63
N GLU A 71 -6.23 3.16 -7.91
CA GLU A 71 -5.50 2.47 -8.98
C GLU A 71 -4.06 2.97 -9.15
N THR A 72 -3.83 4.24 -8.78
CA THR A 72 -2.56 4.97 -8.94
C THR A 72 -2.33 5.89 -7.74
N SER A 73 -1.08 6.32 -7.53
CA SER A 73 -0.69 7.25 -6.46
C SER A 73 -1.06 8.71 -6.75
N GLU A 74 -1.64 9.02 -7.91
CA GLU A 74 -1.79 10.38 -8.44
C GLU A 74 -2.41 11.38 -7.44
N ILE A 75 -3.43 10.98 -6.67
CA ILE A 75 -4.07 11.87 -5.69
C ILE A 75 -3.15 12.15 -4.50
N TYR A 76 -2.45 11.12 -4.05
CA TYR A 76 -1.45 11.25 -3.00
C TYR A 76 -0.36 12.23 -3.46
N ASP A 77 0.19 12.01 -4.66
CA ASP A 77 1.27 12.84 -5.21
C ASP A 77 0.85 14.32 -5.41
N VAL A 78 -0.39 14.56 -5.87
CA VAL A 78 -0.95 15.92 -6.02
C VAL A 78 -1.19 16.60 -4.67
N LEU A 79 -1.67 15.86 -3.68
CA LEU A 79 -1.85 16.41 -2.33
C LEU A 79 -0.51 16.74 -1.69
N ASP A 80 0.46 15.82 -1.79
CA ASP A 80 1.79 15.95 -1.20
C ASP A 80 2.56 17.12 -1.81
N SER A 81 2.65 17.18 -3.14
CA SER A 81 3.29 18.30 -3.85
C SER A 81 2.60 19.64 -3.57
N GLY A 82 1.28 19.66 -3.39
CA GLY A 82 0.53 20.85 -3.00
C GLY A 82 0.82 21.32 -1.56
N MET A 83 1.33 20.46 -0.70
CA MET A 83 1.57 20.78 0.72
C MET A 83 2.90 21.52 0.95
N VAL A 84 3.83 21.52 0.00
CA VAL A 84 5.21 22.02 0.15
C VAL A 84 5.29 23.47 0.69
N ALA A 85 4.37 24.35 0.26
CA ALA A 85 4.36 25.75 0.70
C ALA A 85 3.70 25.97 2.07
N ARG A 86 3.11 24.93 2.69
CA ARG A 86 2.43 25.03 3.98
C ARG A 86 3.38 24.72 5.13
N ARG A 87 3.18 25.45 6.22
CA ARG A 87 3.82 25.13 7.49
C ARG A 87 3.03 24.02 8.18
N SER A 88 3.72 22.93 8.55
CA SER A 88 3.15 21.77 9.24
C SER A 88 1.88 21.23 8.57
N PRO A 89 1.93 20.90 7.25
CA PRO A 89 0.83 20.23 6.59
C PRO A 89 0.68 18.81 7.15
N LEU A 90 -0.52 18.25 7.01
CA LEU A 90 -0.80 16.88 7.42
C LEU A 90 -1.42 16.10 6.26
N MET A 91 -0.86 14.93 5.97
CA MET A 91 -1.49 13.92 5.12
C MET A 91 -2.05 12.81 6.03
N ALA A 92 -3.32 12.47 5.86
CA ALA A 92 -3.95 11.35 6.55
C ALA A 92 -4.37 10.30 5.52
N ILE A 93 -3.76 9.11 5.59
CA ILE A 93 -4.16 7.96 4.79
C ILE A 93 -5.01 7.06 5.68
N ILE A 94 -6.22 6.75 5.23
CA ILE A 94 -7.16 5.86 5.94
C ILE A 94 -7.48 4.72 4.98
N THR A 95 -7.29 3.49 5.43
CA THR A 95 -7.47 2.34 4.53
C THR A 95 -7.65 1.03 5.28
N THR A 96 -8.00 0.00 4.51
CA THR A 96 -8.07 -1.41 4.92
C THR A 96 -7.26 -2.26 3.95
N ALA A 97 -6.98 -3.51 4.29
CA ALA A 97 -6.30 -4.43 3.40
C ALA A 97 -7.11 -4.64 2.11
N GLY A 98 -6.38 -4.65 1.00
CA GLY A 98 -6.90 -4.90 -0.33
C GLY A 98 -6.52 -6.28 -0.86
N PHE A 99 -7.14 -6.66 -1.97
CA PHE A 99 -6.82 -7.92 -2.66
C PHE A 99 -5.70 -7.80 -3.68
N ASN A 100 -5.37 -6.57 -4.11
CA ASN A 100 -4.39 -6.31 -5.16
C ASN A 100 -3.14 -5.66 -4.55
N MET A 101 -2.05 -6.42 -4.54
CA MET A 101 -0.74 -6.04 -4.00
C MET A 101 0.10 -5.18 -4.96
N GLU A 102 -0.37 -4.95 -6.18
CA GLU A 102 0.28 -4.07 -7.16
C GLU A 102 -0.18 -2.61 -7.01
N ARG A 103 -1.23 -2.37 -6.19
CA ARG A 103 -1.77 -1.04 -5.92
C ARG A 103 -0.80 -0.23 -5.04
N PRO A 104 -0.77 1.11 -5.19
CA PRO A 104 0.13 1.97 -4.44
C PRO A 104 -0.03 1.84 -2.92
N CYS A 105 -1.25 1.59 -2.43
CA CYS A 105 -1.52 1.35 -1.02
C CYS A 105 -0.71 0.17 -0.43
N PHE A 106 -0.48 -0.90 -1.20
CA PHE A 106 0.34 -2.00 -0.68
C PHE A 106 1.81 -1.61 -0.52
N LYS A 107 2.34 -0.75 -1.41
CA LYS A 107 3.70 -0.20 -1.27
C LYS A 107 3.81 0.70 -0.03
N GLU A 108 2.79 1.54 0.21
CA GLU A 108 2.70 2.37 1.41
C GLU A 108 2.64 1.51 2.68
N TYR A 109 1.82 0.45 2.67
CA TYR A 109 1.73 -0.53 3.75
C TYR A 109 3.09 -1.20 4.01
N GLN A 110 3.83 -1.60 2.96
CA GLN A 110 5.16 -2.17 3.12
C GLN A 110 6.16 -1.18 3.72
N TYR A 111 6.11 0.09 3.32
CA TYR A 111 6.98 1.13 3.86
C TYR A 111 6.69 1.41 5.33
N THR A 112 5.42 1.62 5.67
CA THR A 112 4.96 1.85 7.05
C THR A 112 5.17 0.65 7.96
N SER A 113 5.06 -0.58 7.44
CA SER A 113 5.43 -1.80 8.18
C SER A 113 6.92 -1.81 8.55
N LYS A 114 7.80 -1.35 7.66
CA LYS A 114 9.24 -1.25 7.96
C LYS A 114 9.55 -0.20 9.02
N ILE A 115 8.80 0.92 9.03
CA ILE A 115 8.94 1.95 10.08
C ILE A 115 8.60 1.37 11.47
N LEU A 116 7.62 0.47 11.54
CA LEU A 116 7.21 -0.18 12.78
C LEU A 116 8.07 -1.38 13.19
N ASP A 117 8.88 -1.91 12.26
CA ASP A 117 9.69 -3.11 12.48
C ASP A 117 11.02 -2.73 13.18
N PRO A 118 11.24 -3.15 14.44
CA PRO A 118 12.47 -2.82 15.16
C PRO A 118 13.72 -3.47 14.55
N ASP A 119 13.56 -4.48 13.72
CA ASP A 119 14.65 -5.18 13.04
C ASP A 119 14.95 -4.58 11.65
N ALA A 120 14.23 -3.53 11.22
CA ALA A 120 14.43 -2.85 9.96
C ALA A 120 15.20 -1.53 10.13
N ASP A 121 16.18 -1.27 9.26
CA ASP A 121 16.95 -0.02 9.23
C ASP A 121 16.16 1.15 8.58
N THR A 122 14.87 1.31 8.88
CA THR A 122 14.01 2.36 8.32
C THR A 122 13.45 3.25 9.42
N GLU A 123 13.98 4.47 9.52
CA GLU A 123 13.47 5.51 10.44
C GLU A 123 12.83 6.65 9.65
N ASN A 124 11.63 7.07 10.07
CA ASN A 124 10.97 8.26 9.54
C ASN A 124 10.06 8.90 10.61
N ASP A 125 10.57 9.94 11.25
CA ASP A 125 9.87 10.67 12.31
C ASP A 125 8.70 11.54 11.82
N ASP A 126 8.57 11.76 10.51
CA ASP A 126 7.44 12.51 9.92
C ASP A 126 6.17 11.65 9.82
N TYR A 127 6.28 10.33 10.05
CA TYR A 127 5.16 9.39 10.00
C TYR A 127 4.64 9.05 11.39
N PHE A 128 3.31 9.12 11.54
CA PHE A 128 2.60 8.40 12.57
C PHE A 128 1.90 7.19 11.95
N VAL A 129 2.29 5.99 12.37
CA VAL A 129 1.77 4.73 11.81
C VAL A 129 0.93 3.98 12.85
N MET A 130 -0.26 3.57 12.44
CA MET A 130 -1.12 2.67 13.22
C MET A 130 -1.68 1.60 12.28
N ILE A 131 -1.17 0.37 12.40
CA ILE A 131 -1.67 -0.78 11.66
C ILE A 131 -2.44 -1.66 12.63
N CYS A 132 -3.74 -1.81 12.39
CA CYS A 132 -4.61 -2.70 13.14
C CYS A 132 -4.88 -3.93 12.28
N GLU A 133 -4.13 -5.00 12.48
CA GLU A 133 -4.30 -6.25 11.76
C GLU A 133 -4.05 -7.45 12.67
N LEU A 134 -4.41 -8.64 12.20
CA LEU A 134 -4.11 -9.88 12.88
C LEU A 134 -2.67 -10.29 12.56
N ASP A 135 -1.91 -10.72 13.58
CA ASP A 135 -0.51 -11.09 13.37
C ASP A 135 -0.40 -12.36 12.50
N PRO A 136 0.74 -12.55 11.79
CA PRO A 136 0.94 -13.72 10.95
C PRO A 136 0.75 -15.07 11.65
N ASP A 137 1.20 -15.15 12.91
CA ASP A 137 1.26 -16.37 13.72
C ASP A 137 0.08 -16.53 14.71
N ASP A 138 -0.85 -15.57 14.74
CA ASP A 138 -2.04 -15.65 15.57
C ASP A 138 -2.99 -16.78 15.10
N ASP A 139 -3.62 -17.48 16.05
CA ASP A 139 -4.73 -18.37 15.74
C ASP A 139 -5.98 -17.55 15.41
N ILE A 140 -6.45 -17.67 14.17
CA ILE A 140 -7.66 -17.01 13.69
C ILE A 140 -8.93 -17.42 14.46
N LYS A 141 -8.92 -18.58 15.11
CA LYS A 141 -10.04 -19.10 15.91
C LYS A 141 -10.02 -18.59 17.35
N ASP A 142 -8.91 -18.02 17.80
CA ASP A 142 -8.82 -17.38 19.11
C ASP A 142 -9.40 -15.96 19.01
N GLU A 143 -10.61 -15.81 19.52
CA GLU A 143 -11.35 -14.55 19.54
C GLU A 143 -10.63 -13.43 20.29
N SER A 144 -9.71 -13.75 21.21
CA SER A 144 -8.94 -12.75 21.95
C SER A 144 -7.98 -11.96 21.04
N ASN A 145 -7.60 -12.52 19.88
CA ASN A 145 -6.75 -11.85 18.90
C ASN A 145 -7.52 -10.87 18.01
N TRP A 146 -8.84 -11.00 17.90
CA TRP A 146 -9.63 -10.23 16.93
C TRP A 146 -9.63 -8.72 17.22
N ILE A 147 -9.42 -8.32 18.48
CA ILE A 147 -9.31 -6.92 18.88
C ILE A 147 -8.13 -6.20 18.19
N LYS A 148 -7.07 -6.92 17.79
CA LYS A 148 -5.91 -6.35 17.10
C LYS A 148 -6.31 -5.77 15.73
N ALA A 149 -7.08 -6.53 14.96
CA ALA A 149 -7.62 -6.10 13.67
C ALA A 149 -8.90 -5.25 13.79
N ASN A 150 -9.65 -5.42 14.88
CA ASN A 150 -10.99 -4.85 15.06
C ASN A 150 -11.12 -4.11 16.40
N PRO A 151 -10.38 -3.00 16.62
CA PRO A 151 -10.34 -2.30 17.91
C PRO A 151 -11.70 -1.73 18.36
N ILE A 152 -12.68 -1.64 17.47
CA ILE A 152 -14.05 -1.21 17.77
C ILE A 152 -15.03 -2.40 17.67
N VAL A 153 -15.02 -3.14 16.55
CA VAL A 153 -16.01 -4.21 16.31
C VAL A 153 -15.91 -5.33 17.36
N ALA A 154 -14.72 -5.59 17.90
CA ALA A 154 -14.54 -6.60 18.94
C ALA A 154 -14.94 -6.14 20.35
N THR A 155 -15.37 -4.88 20.55
CA THR A 155 -15.71 -4.35 21.88
C THR A 155 -17.18 -4.52 22.28
N TYR A 156 -18.03 -5.00 21.37
CA TYR A 156 -19.47 -5.16 21.63
C TYR A 156 -20.02 -6.50 21.09
N PRO A 157 -21.09 -7.04 21.72
CA PRO A 157 -21.57 -8.40 21.43
C PRO A 157 -21.95 -8.64 19.96
N GLU A 158 -22.66 -7.71 19.33
CA GLU A 158 -23.14 -7.84 17.95
C GLU A 158 -21.98 -7.84 16.94
N GLY A 159 -20.92 -7.08 17.22
CA GLY A 159 -19.71 -7.05 16.40
C GLY A 159 -18.95 -8.37 16.47
N MET A 160 -18.79 -8.90 17.69
CA MET A 160 -18.21 -10.24 17.90
C MET A 160 -19.03 -11.34 17.22
N GLU A 161 -20.37 -11.28 17.29
CA GLU A 161 -21.24 -12.25 16.62
C GLU A 161 -21.07 -12.20 15.09
N SER A 162 -20.95 -11.00 14.51
CA SER A 162 -20.67 -10.81 13.09
C SER A 162 -19.35 -11.46 12.66
N LEU A 163 -18.28 -11.26 13.44
CA LEU A 163 -16.97 -11.88 13.18
C LEU A 163 -17.02 -13.41 13.30
N ARG A 164 -17.70 -13.95 14.31
CA ARG A 164 -17.93 -15.41 14.44
C ARG A 164 -18.66 -15.98 13.24
N SER A 165 -19.71 -15.30 12.78
CA SER A 165 -20.49 -15.73 11.62
C SER A 165 -19.64 -15.74 10.34
N ALA A 166 -18.86 -14.68 10.13
CA ALA A 166 -17.95 -14.58 8.99
C ALA A 166 -16.86 -15.68 9.02
N LEU A 167 -16.25 -15.94 10.19
CA LEU A 167 -15.26 -17.01 10.34
C LEU A 167 -15.88 -18.39 10.09
N LYS A 168 -17.07 -18.65 10.64
CA LYS A 168 -17.77 -19.92 10.44
C LYS A 168 -17.97 -20.22 8.96
N VAL A 169 -18.42 -19.22 8.19
CA VAL A 169 -18.58 -19.35 6.74
C VAL A 169 -17.25 -19.58 6.04
N ALA A 170 -16.18 -18.89 6.45
CA ALA A 170 -14.85 -19.04 5.89
C ALA A 170 -14.20 -20.41 6.17
N LEU A 171 -14.49 -21.03 7.32
CA LEU A 171 -14.00 -22.36 7.67
C LEU A 171 -14.66 -23.47 6.83
N GLU A 172 -15.93 -23.29 6.47
CA GLU A 172 -16.67 -24.24 5.63
C GLU A 172 -16.37 -24.07 4.13
N VAL A 173 -16.01 -22.86 3.71
CA VAL A 173 -15.77 -22.49 2.30
C VAL A 173 -14.36 -21.92 2.17
N PRO A 174 -13.35 -22.75 1.83
CA PRO A 174 -11.95 -22.32 1.76
C PRO A 174 -11.71 -21.08 0.89
N GLU A 175 -12.47 -20.91 -0.21
CA GLU A 175 -12.35 -19.74 -1.09
C GLU A 175 -12.71 -18.42 -0.38
N LYS A 176 -13.52 -18.48 0.68
CA LYS A 176 -13.90 -17.32 1.50
C LYS A 176 -12.90 -17.00 2.59
N MET A 177 -11.94 -17.89 2.90
CA MET A 177 -10.92 -17.63 3.90
C MET A 177 -10.09 -16.40 3.56
N ARG A 178 -9.70 -16.25 2.29
CA ARG A 178 -9.00 -15.05 1.82
C ARG A 178 -9.81 -13.78 2.07
N SER A 179 -11.10 -13.81 1.75
CA SER A 179 -11.98 -12.67 1.98
C SER A 179 -12.08 -12.33 3.46
N PHE A 180 -12.22 -13.34 4.33
CA PHE A 180 -12.28 -13.14 5.78
C PHE A 180 -10.97 -12.54 6.31
N LEU A 181 -9.82 -13.12 5.95
CA LEU A 181 -8.52 -12.60 6.39
C LEU A 181 -8.30 -11.16 5.93
N THR A 182 -8.66 -10.85 4.68
CA THR A 182 -8.46 -9.51 4.11
C THR A 182 -9.43 -8.48 4.70
N LYS A 183 -10.74 -8.80 4.76
CA LYS A 183 -11.78 -7.82 5.10
C LYS A 183 -12.15 -7.78 6.57
N ASN A 184 -11.96 -8.87 7.31
CA ASN A 184 -12.28 -8.93 8.73
C ASN A 184 -11.02 -8.88 9.59
N MET A 185 -9.92 -9.51 9.18
CA MET A 185 -8.67 -9.53 9.96
C MET A 185 -7.61 -8.54 9.45
N ASN A 186 -7.97 -7.72 8.46
CA ASN A 186 -7.14 -6.68 7.86
C ASN A 186 -5.76 -7.14 7.36
N ARG A 187 -5.65 -8.42 6.96
CA ARG A 187 -4.38 -9.01 6.49
C ARG A 187 -4.26 -8.97 4.98
N TRP A 188 -3.11 -8.54 4.49
CA TRP A 188 -2.75 -8.68 3.08
C TRP A 188 -2.38 -10.13 2.75
N VAL A 189 -3.31 -10.89 2.17
CA VAL A 189 -3.11 -12.30 1.81
C VAL A 189 -2.85 -12.44 0.31
N ASP A 190 -1.66 -12.94 -0.03
CA ASP A 190 -1.27 -13.23 -1.41
C ASP A 190 -2.08 -14.45 -1.89
N GLN A 191 -2.50 -14.43 -3.15
CA GLN A 191 -3.32 -15.48 -3.76
C GLN A 191 -2.52 -16.75 -4.07
N LYS A 192 -1.23 -16.77 -3.78
CA LYS A 192 -0.35 -17.91 -4.06
C LYS A 192 -0.47 -18.97 -2.96
N ASP A 193 -1.62 -19.65 -2.91
CA ASP A 193 -1.76 -20.93 -2.20
C ASP A 193 -0.74 -21.98 -2.71
N ASN A 194 -0.18 -21.76 -3.92
CA ASN A 194 0.93 -22.51 -4.51
C ASN A 194 2.17 -21.64 -4.79
N GLY A 195 2.59 -20.81 -3.83
CA GLY A 195 3.88 -20.15 -3.92
C GLY A 195 5.00 -21.18 -4.08
N TYR A 196 5.64 -21.22 -5.26
CA TYR A 196 6.73 -22.18 -5.56
C TYR A 196 7.82 -22.19 -4.48
N MET A 197 8.09 -21.01 -3.89
CA MET A 197 9.12 -20.82 -2.88
C MET A 197 8.60 -20.00 -1.70
N LYS A 198 8.91 -20.45 -0.48
CA LYS A 198 8.67 -19.67 0.75
C LYS A 198 9.66 -18.51 0.79
N MET A 199 9.17 -17.28 0.68
CA MET A 199 10.03 -16.09 0.61
C MET A 199 10.87 -15.85 1.88
N SER A 200 10.42 -16.31 3.04
CA SER A 200 11.24 -16.28 4.26
C SER A 200 12.50 -17.15 4.14
N LYS A 201 12.38 -18.35 3.54
CA LYS A 201 13.54 -19.21 3.24
C LYS A 201 14.45 -18.58 2.19
N TRP A 202 13.87 -17.95 1.16
CA TRP A 202 14.65 -17.24 0.14
C TRP A 202 15.47 -16.09 0.74
N ARG A 203 14.85 -15.24 1.56
CA ARG A 203 15.54 -14.12 2.24
C ARG A 203 16.67 -14.61 3.14
N ALA A 204 16.48 -15.74 3.83
CA ALA A 204 17.53 -16.35 4.65
C ALA A 204 18.75 -16.83 3.85
N CYS A 205 18.63 -17.00 2.53
CA CYS A 205 19.74 -17.34 1.65
C CYS A 205 20.54 -16.11 1.17
N ASN A 206 20.21 -14.89 1.62
CA ASN A 206 20.95 -13.69 1.25
C ASN A 206 22.38 -13.75 1.84
N GLY A 207 23.39 -13.51 1.00
CA GLY A 207 24.79 -13.59 1.40
C GLY A 207 25.74 -13.24 0.27
N GLU A 208 27.03 -13.10 0.59
CA GLU A 208 28.06 -12.84 -0.40
C GLU A 208 28.25 -14.03 -1.33
N ILE A 209 28.37 -13.75 -2.63
CA ILE A 209 28.71 -14.73 -3.64
C ILE A 209 30.23 -14.89 -3.65
N PRO A 210 30.76 -16.11 -3.46
CA PRO A 210 32.19 -16.39 -3.53
C PRO A 210 32.70 -16.23 -4.96
N ASP A 211 34.03 -16.15 -5.10
CA ASP A 211 34.66 -16.11 -6.41
C ASP A 211 34.33 -17.36 -7.24
N LEU A 212 33.72 -17.14 -8.40
CA LEU A 212 33.20 -18.18 -9.29
C LEU A 212 34.27 -18.73 -10.25
N GLU A 213 35.48 -18.16 -10.31
CA GLU A 213 36.52 -18.51 -11.31
C GLU A 213 36.86 -20.00 -11.38
N ASN A 214 36.62 -20.77 -10.32
CA ASN A 214 36.91 -22.20 -10.25
C ASN A 214 35.67 -23.08 -10.00
N MET A 215 34.47 -22.57 -10.27
CA MET A 215 33.22 -23.30 -10.07
C MET A 215 32.61 -23.76 -11.39
N ALA A 216 31.90 -24.88 -11.35
CA ALA A 216 30.98 -25.22 -12.42
C ALA A 216 29.81 -24.24 -12.38
N VAL A 217 29.73 -23.38 -13.41
CA VAL A 217 28.65 -22.39 -13.55
C VAL A 217 27.73 -22.80 -14.69
N TYR A 218 26.44 -22.88 -14.39
CA TYR A 218 25.39 -23.13 -15.35
C TYR A 218 24.71 -21.81 -15.70
N LEU A 219 24.62 -21.51 -16.99
CA LEU A 219 24.00 -20.28 -17.49
C LEU A 219 22.61 -20.59 -18.05
N GLY A 220 21.63 -19.79 -17.66
CA GLY A 220 20.30 -19.74 -18.22
C GLY A 220 20.09 -18.41 -18.93
N LEU A 221 19.62 -18.45 -20.17
CA LEU A 221 19.26 -17.26 -20.92
C LEU A 221 17.76 -17.26 -21.15
N ASP A 222 17.09 -16.23 -20.64
CA ASP A 222 15.69 -15.95 -20.94
C ASP A 222 15.63 -14.79 -21.93
N LEU A 223 15.32 -15.12 -23.18
CA LEU A 223 15.33 -14.18 -24.30
C LEU A 223 13.94 -13.62 -24.52
N SER A 224 13.80 -12.29 -24.44
CA SER A 224 12.55 -11.64 -24.77
C SER A 224 12.54 -11.18 -26.23
N MET A 225 11.52 -11.60 -26.98
CA MET A 225 11.36 -11.22 -28.39
C MET A 225 10.52 -9.94 -28.54
N THR A 226 9.55 -9.75 -27.65
CA THR A 226 8.55 -8.68 -27.76
C THR A 226 8.37 -7.96 -26.43
N THR A 227 7.73 -8.54 -25.42
CA THR A 227 7.18 -7.73 -24.31
C THR A 227 8.07 -7.63 -23.07
N ASP A 228 8.89 -8.62 -22.80
CA ASP A 228 9.50 -8.79 -21.47
C ASP A 228 10.98 -8.39 -21.41
N LEU A 229 11.59 -8.53 -20.24
CA LEU A 229 13.04 -8.35 -20.05
C LEU A 229 13.80 -9.52 -20.64
N THR A 230 14.95 -9.25 -21.27
CA THR A 230 15.93 -10.31 -21.52
C THR A 230 16.77 -10.45 -20.27
N SER A 231 16.96 -11.67 -19.78
CA SER A 231 17.67 -11.93 -18.54
C SER A 231 18.70 -13.05 -18.72
N VAL A 232 19.86 -12.88 -18.09
CA VAL A 232 20.83 -13.94 -17.88
C VAL A 232 20.82 -14.34 -16.42
N GLY A 233 20.49 -15.59 -16.16
CA GLY A 233 20.61 -16.21 -14.85
C GLY A 233 21.83 -17.14 -14.82
N TRP A 234 22.43 -17.28 -13.65
CA TRP A 234 23.54 -18.21 -13.47
C TRP A 234 23.44 -18.94 -12.13
N ILE A 235 23.95 -20.17 -12.10
CA ILE A 235 24.02 -21.02 -10.91
C ILE A 235 25.44 -21.57 -10.80
N GLY A 236 26.16 -21.19 -9.75
CA GLY A 236 27.42 -21.80 -9.34
C GLY A 236 27.20 -22.82 -8.23
N VAL A 237 27.91 -23.95 -8.27
CA VAL A 237 27.81 -24.99 -7.22
C VAL A 237 29.16 -25.18 -6.54
N LEU A 238 29.21 -24.98 -5.23
CA LEU A 238 30.38 -25.26 -4.38
C LEU A 238 29.94 -25.97 -3.12
N ASP A 239 30.56 -27.12 -2.80
CA ASP A 239 30.30 -27.90 -1.58
C ASP A 239 28.82 -28.19 -1.29
N GLY A 240 28.02 -28.37 -2.35
CA GLY A 240 26.58 -28.62 -2.26
C GLY A 240 25.72 -27.38 -2.01
N ILE A 241 26.33 -26.19 -1.93
CA ILE A 241 25.67 -24.89 -1.87
C ILE A 241 25.51 -24.36 -3.30
N TYR A 242 24.31 -23.87 -3.59
CA TYR A 242 23.96 -23.27 -4.88
C TYR A 242 23.98 -21.75 -4.74
N TYR A 243 24.91 -21.12 -5.44
CA TYR A 243 25.00 -19.67 -5.57
C TYR A 243 24.28 -19.26 -6.83
N VAL A 244 23.32 -18.36 -6.69
CA VAL A 244 22.45 -17.93 -7.78
C VAL A 244 22.56 -16.44 -7.98
N GLY A 245 22.62 -16.01 -9.23
CA GLY A 245 22.54 -14.60 -9.59
C GLY A 245 21.83 -14.42 -10.91
N GLN A 246 21.36 -13.20 -11.14
CA GLN A 246 20.78 -12.83 -12.42
C GLN A 246 21.11 -11.38 -12.75
N HIS A 247 21.08 -11.08 -14.04
CA HIS A 247 21.06 -9.71 -14.52
C HIS A 247 20.10 -9.59 -15.68
N SER A 248 19.27 -8.55 -15.66
CA SER A 248 18.33 -8.24 -16.72
C SER A 248 18.83 -7.07 -17.55
N PHE A 249 18.47 -7.03 -18.83
CA PHE A 249 18.81 -5.93 -19.71
C PHE A 249 17.70 -5.65 -20.73
N MET A 250 17.60 -4.39 -21.14
CA MET A 250 16.62 -3.92 -22.12
C MET A 250 17.21 -2.80 -23.01
N PRO A 251 16.96 -2.81 -24.33
CA PRO A 251 17.37 -1.70 -25.19
C PRO A 251 16.76 -0.36 -24.73
N GLU A 252 17.57 0.70 -24.63
CA GLU A 252 17.15 2.01 -24.08
C GLU A 252 15.90 2.59 -24.77
N GLY A 253 15.81 2.47 -26.10
CA GLY A 253 14.65 2.93 -26.85
C GLY A 253 13.35 2.24 -26.41
N ARG A 254 13.44 0.95 -26.06
CA ARG A 254 12.31 0.14 -25.61
C ARG A 254 11.95 0.42 -24.15
N ALA A 255 12.93 0.67 -23.29
CA ALA A 255 12.69 1.02 -21.88
C ALA A 255 11.79 2.27 -21.77
N LYS A 256 12.02 3.29 -22.60
CA LYS A 256 11.20 4.52 -22.64
C LYS A 256 9.75 4.26 -23.02
N GLU A 257 9.51 3.42 -24.03
CA GLU A 257 8.15 3.00 -24.42
C GLU A 257 7.47 2.20 -23.30
N LYS A 258 8.23 1.30 -22.66
CA LYS A 258 7.71 0.38 -21.66
C LYS A 258 7.42 1.00 -20.31
N MET A 259 8.13 2.05 -19.91
CA MET A 259 7.77 2.82 -18.71
C MET A 259 6.32 3.35 -18.78
N ALA A 260 5.83 3.69 -19.97
CA ALA A 260 4.47 4.18 -20.17
C ALA A 260 3.41 3.06 -20.10
N THR A 261 3.74 1.83 -20.52
CA THR A 261 2.80 0.70 -20.55
C THR A 261 2.80 -0.11 -19.26
N ASP A 262 3.99 -0.44 -18.77
CA ASP A 262 4.19 -1.38 -17.66
C ASP A 262 4.08 -0.65 -16.30
N LYS A 263 4.15 0.69 -16.30
CA LYS A 263 4.17 1.54 -15.10
C LYS A 263 5.28 1.15 -14.11
N VAL A 264 6.40 0.67 -14.65
CA VAL A 264 7.62 0.31 -13.93
C VAL A 264 8.69 1.39 -14.18
N PRO A 265 9.39 1.88 -13.14
CA PRO A 265 10.43 2.89 -13.28
C PRO A 265 11.77 2.27 -13.74
N TYR A 266 11.84 1.84 -14.99
CA TYR A 266 13.05 1.21 -15.56
C TYR A 266 14.27 2.14 -15.57
N ASP A 267 14.04 3.44 -15.64
CA ASP A 267 15.07 4.48 -15.50
C ASP A 267 15.73 4.43 -14.11
N LEU A 268 14.93 4.40 -13.05
CA LEU A 268 15.42 4.30 -11.68
C LEU A 268 16.16 2.97 -11.45
N TRP A 269 15.65 1.87 -11.99
CA TRP A 269 16.31 0.57 -11.88
C TRP A 269 17.66 0.55 -12.59
N LYS A 270 17.80 1.27 -13.70
CA LYS A 270 19.08 1.45 -14.38
C LYS A 270 20.05 2.25 -13.53
N GLU A 271 19.59 3.34 -12.92
CA GLU A 271 20.41 4.16 -12.00
C GLU A 271 20.85 3.36 -10.75
N MET A 272 19.99 2.48 -10.25
CA MET A 272 20.29 1.56 -9.14
C MET A 272 21.13 0.34 -9.55
N GLY A 273 21.41 0.16 -10.84
CA GLY A 273 22.17 -0.99 -11.35
C GLY A 273 21.40 -2.32 -11.36
N TYR A 274 20.08 -2.32 -11.19
CA TYR A 274 19.25 -3.54 -11.24
C TYR A 274 18.99 -4.04 -12.67
N ILE A 275 19.17 -3.18 -13.67
CA ILE A 275 19.01 -3.48 -15.09
C ILE A 275 20.02 -2.66 -15.91
N THR A 276 20.39 -3.15 -17.10
CA THR A 276 21.19 -2.40 -18.08
C THR A 276 20.43 -2.08 -19.36
#